data_AF-Q83QS1-F1
#
_entry.id   AF-Q83QS1-F1
#
_cell.length_a   1.000
_cell.length_b   1.000
_cell.length_c   1.000
_cell.angle_alpha   90.00
_cell.angle_beta   90.00
_cell.angle_gamma   90.00
#
_symmetry.space_group_name_H-M   'P 1'
#
loop_
_entity.id
_entity.type
_entity.pdbx_description
1 polymer ?
#
loop_
_entity_poly.entity_id
_entity_poly.type
_entity_poly.pdbx_seq_one_letter_code
_entity_poly.pdbx_strand_id
1 'polypeptide(L)'
;MEMTNAQRLILSNQYKMMTMLDPANAERYRRLQTIIERGYGLQMRELDREFGELKEETCRTIIDIMDMYHALYVSWSNLQDQQSIDERRVTFLGFDAATEARYLGYVRFMVNVEGRYTHFDAGTHGFNAQTPMWEKYQRMLNVWHACPRQYHLSANEINQIINA
;
A
#
# COMPACT_ATOMS: atom_id res chain seq x y z
N MET A 1 5.22 20.33 12.68
CA MET A 1 3.85 20.87 12.68
C MET A 1 3.90 22.36 12.85
N GLU A 2 3.80 23.11 11.77
CA GLU A 2 3.41 24.52 11.87
C GLU A 2 1.90 24.56 11.94
N MET A 3 1.37 25.12 13.04
CA MET A 3 -0.06 25.23 13.27
C MET A 3 -0.36 26.62 13.84
N THR A 4 -1.45 27.19 13.37
CA THR A 4 -1.98 28.47 13.87
C THR A 4 -2.47 28.30 15.31
N ASN A 5 -2.52 29.40 16.07
CA ASN A 5 -3.11 29.40 17.41
C ASN A 5 -4.58 28.97 17.38
N ALA A 6 -5.31 29.26 16.30
CA ALA A 6 -6.68 28.78 16.09
C ALA A 6 -6.73 27.25 15.99
N GLN A 7 -5.83 26.63 15.22
CA GLN A 7 -5.72 25.17 15.12
C GLN A 7 -5.33 24.52 16.47
N ARG A 8 -4.44 25.16 17.25
CA ARG A 8 -4.12 24.72 18.62
C ARG A 8 -5.34 24.71 19.53
N LEU A 9 -6.15 25.76 19.48
CA LEU A 9 -7.38 25.86 20.25
C LEU A 9 -8.39 24.76 19.85
N ILE A 10 -8.54 24.48 18.55
CA ILE A 10 -9.36 23.39 18.04
C ILE A 10 -8.89 22.04 18.61
N LEU A 11 -7.59 21.73 18.51
CA LEU A 11 -7.01 20.49 19.04
C LEU A 11 -7.17 20.37 20.56
N SER A 12 -6.92 21.45 21.32
CA SER A 12 -7.14 21.46 22.78
C SER A 12 -8.61 21.15 23.11
N ASN A 13 -9.56 21.76 22.41
CA ASN A 13 -10.98 21.49 22.59
C ASN A 13 -11.36 20.05 22.20
N GLN A 14 -10.77 19.49 21.13
CA GLN A 14 -10.96 18.09 20.76
C GLN A 14 -10.50 17.13 21.85
N TYR A 15 -9.31 17.31 22.42
CA TYR A 15 -8.84 16.45 23.51
C TYR A 15 -9.70 16.54 24.77
N LYS A 16 -10.27 17.71 25.07
CA LYS A 16 -11.27 17.87 26.14
C LYS A 16 -12.53 17.07 25.86
N MET A 17 -13.08 17.14 24.65
CA MET A 17 -14.25 16.37 24.25
C MET A 17 -13.96 14.86 24.26
N MET A 18 -12.81 14.42 23.74
CA MET A 18 -12.40 13.01 23.77
C MET A 18 -12.28 12.48 25.21
N THR A 19 -11.80 13.31 26.15
CA THR A 19 -11.79 12.96 27.58
C THR A 19 -13.18 12.77 28.17
N MET A 20 -14.18 13.53 27.69
CA MET A 20 -15.57 13.39 28.12
C MET A 20 -16.25 12.16 27.52
N LEU A 21 -15.95 11.84 26.25
CA LEU A 21 -16.52 10.72 25.52
C LEU A 21 -15.88 9.37 25.89
N ASP A 22 -14.58 9.38 26.18
CA ASP A 22 -13.79 8.20 26.50
C ASP A 22 -12.88 8.47 27.73
N PRO A 23 -13.48 8.46 28.93
CA PRO A 23 -12.74 8.73 30.17
C PRO A 23 -11.68 7.66 30.47
N ALA A 24 -11.79 6.46 29.90
CA ALA A 24 -10.78 5.40 30.07
C ALA A 24 -9.43 5.79 29.45
N ASN A 25 -9.43 6.64 28.42
CA ASN A 25 -8.21 7.15 27.77
C ASN A 25 -7.88 8.61 28.15
N ALA A 26 -8.50 9.15 29.20
CA ALA A 26 -8.34 10.54 29.64
C ALA A 26 -6.88 10.98 29.84
N GLU A 27 -6.03 10.12 30.39
CA GLU A 27 -4.61 10.42 30.62
C GLU A 27 -3.87 10.74 29.31
N ARG A 28 -4.10 9.93 28.26
CA ARG A 28 -3.53 10.14 26.93
C ARG A 28 -3.97 11.48 26.35
N TYR A 29 -5.27 11.80 26.42
CA TYR A 29 -5.79 13.04 25.85
C TYR A 29 -5.30 14.28 26.59
N ARG A 30 -5.22 14.24 27.94
CA ARG A 30 -4.65 15.35 28.74
C ARG A 30 -3.17 15.58 28.44
N ARG A 31 -2.39 14.52 28.21
CA ARG A 31 -0.99 14.63 27.75
C ARG A 31 -0.92 15.37 26.42
N LEU A 32 -1.71 14.96 25.42
CA LEU A 32 -1.73 15.59 24.11
C LEU A 32 -2.24 17.04 24.15
N GLN A 33 -3.28 17.31 24.94
CA GLN A 33 -3.77 18.67 25.20
C GLN A 33 -2.65 19.56 25.74
N THR A 34 -1.91 19.09 26.74
CA THR A 34 -0.79 19.83 27.33
C THR A 34 0.31 20.11 26.30
N ILE A 35 0.66 19.12 25.45
CA ILE A 35 1.64 19.29 24.38
C ILE A 35 1.23 20.42 23.42
N ILE A 36 -0.04 20.44 23.01
CA ILE A 36 -0.58 21.44 22.09
C ILE A 36 -0.69 22.83 22.74
N GLU A 37 -1.21 22.91 23.97
CA GLU A 37 -1.39 24.19 24.69
C GLU A 37 -0.03 24.85 25.01
N ARG A 38 0.96 24.05 25.42
CA ARG A 38 2.29 24.55 25.79
C ARG A 38 3.26 24.64 24.62
N GLY A 39 2.91 24.07 23.46
CA GLY A 39 3.74 24.11 22.26
C GLY A 39 5.06 23.37 22.42
N TYR A 40 5.06 22.20 23.06
CA TYR A 40 6.28 21.43 23.27
C TYR A 40 6.80 20.83 21.96
N GLY A 41 7.75 21.55 21.33
CA GLY A 41 8.20 21.28 19.96
C GLY A 41 8.74 19.87 19.72
N LEU A 42 9.39 19.25 20.72
CA LEU A 42 9.86 17.86 20.60
C LEU A 42 8.68 16.89 20.45
N GLN A 43 7.69 16.97 21.33
CA GLN A 43 6.51 16.11 21.30
C GLN A 43 5.61 16.43 20.11
N MET A 44 5.54 17.70 19.68
CA MET A 44 4.85 18.04 18.43
C MET A 44 5.51 17.40 17.21
N ARG A 45 6.85 17.31 17.17
CA ARG A 45 7.58 16.61 16.12
C ARG A 45 7.34 15.10 16.15
N GLU A 46 7.16 14.52 17.34
CA GLU A 46 6.77 13.11 17.47
C GLU A 46 5.38 12.87 16.87
N LEU A 47 4.42 13.77 17.11
CA LEU A 47 3.08 13.70 16.51
C LEU A 47 3.12 13.80 15.00
N ASP A 48 3.97 14.65 14.42
CA ASP A 48 4.11 14.73 12.96
C ASP A 48 4.50 13.39 12.33
N ARG A 49 5.32 12.59 13.03
CA ARG A 49 5.81 11.30 12.52
C ARG A 49 4.77 10.20 12.50
N GLU A 50 3.67 10.36 13.23
CA GLU A 50 2.54 9.43 13.18
C GLU A 50 1.77 9.54 11.85
N PHE A 51 1.92 10.66 11.13
CA PHE A 51 1.30 10.88 9.82
C PHE A 51 2.28 10.55 8.70
N GLY A 52 2.06 9.40 8.07
CA GLY A 52 2.71 9.05 6.82
C GLY A 52 2.05 9.72 5.62
N GLU A 53 2.75 9.74 4.49
CA GLU A 53 2.21 10.10 3.19
C GLU A 53 2.44 8.91 2.24
N LEU A 54 1.54 8.66 1.30
CA LEU A 54 1.81 7.82 0.11
C LEU A 54 1.22 8.59 -1.07
N LYS A 55 2.09 9.02 -1.99
CA LYS A 55 1.68 9.90 -3.10
C LYS A 55 0.67 9.18 -3.98
N GLU A 56 -0.26 9.95 -4.54
CA GLU A 56 -1.30 9.43 -5.43
C GLU A 56 -0.72 8.59 -6.59
N GLU A 57 0.33 9.09 -7.24
CA GLU A 57 1.02 8.35 -8.31
C GLU A 57 1.55 7.00 -7.83
N THR A 58 2.15 6.94 -6.64
CA THR A 58 2.64 5.69 -6.05
C THR A 58 1.49 4.73 -5.76
N CYS A 59 0.37 5.23 -5.23
CA CYS A 59 -0.84 4.44 -5.02
C CYS A 59 -1.36 3.85 -6.34
N ARG A 60 -1.43 4.68 -7.39
CA ARG A 60 -1.86 4.27 -8.74
C ARG A 60 -0.93 3.20 -9.30
N THR A 61 0.38 3.38 -9.18
CA THR A 61 1.37 2.39 -9.61
C THR A 61 1.19 1.05 -8.89
N ILE A 62 0.93 1.02 -7.58
CA ILE A 62 0.67 -0.23 -6.85
C ILE A 62 -0.58 -0.95 -7.37
N ILE A 63 -1.67 -0.20 -7.60
CA ILE A 63 -2.89 -0.77 -8.17
C ILE A 63 -2.63 -1.30 -9.59
N ASP A 64 -1.88 -0.56 -10.40
CA ASP A 64 -1.52 -0.94 -11.77
C ASP A 64 -0.67 -2.22 -11.81
N ILE A 65 0.23 -2.41 -10.84
CA ILE A 65 0.96 -3.68 -10.65
C ILE A 65 -0.01 -4.82 -10.36
N MET A 66 -0.98 -4.61 -9.45
CA MET A 66 -1.98 -5.64 -9.16
C MET A 66 -2.81 -5.96 -10.40
N ASP A 67 -3.20 -4.95 -11.19
CA ASP A 67 -3.94 -5.15 -12.44
C ASP A 67 -3.14 -5.91 -13.50
N MET A 68 -1.84 -5.59 -13.64
CA MET A 68 -0.92 -6.34 -14.49
C MET A 68 -0.87 -7.82 -14.10
N TYR A 69 -0.74 -8.14 -12.80
CA TYR A 69 -0.75 -9.54 -12.35
C TYR A 69 -2.11 -10.22 -12.57
N HIS A 70 -3.21 -9.49 -12.44
CA HIS A 70 -4.53 -10.01 -12.80
C HIS A 70 -4.57 -10.38 -14.29
N ALA A 71 -4.10 -9.48 -15.16
CA ALA A 71 -4.07 -9.70 -16.60
C ALA A 71 -3.14 -10.85 -16.99
N LEU A 72 -1.97 -10.98 -16.34
CA LEU A 72 -1.03 -12.09 -16.52
C LEU A 72 -1.69 -13.42 -16.14
N TYR A 73 -2.31 -13.52 -14.95
CA TYR A 73 -2.94 -14.74 -14.47
C TYR A 73 -4.09 -15.17 -15.38
N VAL A 74 -4.99 -14.26 -15.74
CA VAL A 74 -6.12 -14.53 -16.64
C VAL A 74 -5.65 -14.91 -18.04
N SER A 75 -4.58 -14.29 -18.54
CA SER A 75 -4.04 -14.64 -19.86
C SER A 75 -3.41 -16.02 -19.84
N TRP A 76 -2.61 -16.32 -18.82
CA TRP A 76 -1.97 -17.63 -18.61
C TRP A 76 -2.99 -18.76 -18.43
N SER A 77 -4.06 -18.54 -17.65
CA SER A 77 -5.11 -19.55 -17.42
C SER A 77 -5.92 -19.89 -18.67
N ASN A 78 -5.92 -19.00 -19.68
CA ASN A 78 -6.62 -19.19 -20.95
C ASN A 78 -5.74 -19.74 -22.08
N LEU A 79 -4.43 -19.94 -21.85
CA LEU A 79 -3.55 -20.55 -22.86
C LEU A 79 -3.90 -22.03 -23.05
N GLN A 80 -4.00 -22.47 -24.31
CA GLN A 80 -4.15 -23.89 -24.64
C GLN A 80 -2.89 -24.69 -24.28
N ASP A 81 -1.72 -24.07 -24.47
CA ASP A 81 -0.42 -24.58 -24.05
C ASP A 81 0.27 -23.50 -23.22
N GLN A 82 0.47 -23.78 -21.93
CA GLN A 82 1.10 -22.87 -20.98
C GLN A 82 2.63 -22.78 -21.15
N GLN A 83 3.22 -23.54 -22.08
CA GLN A 83 4.66 -23.52 -22.41
C GLN A 83 5.58 -23.65 -21.18
N SER A 84 5.16 -24.42 -20.17
CA SER A 84 5.89 -24.59 -18.90
C SER A 84 6.12 -23.29 -18.11
N ILE A 85 5.29 -22.27 -18.32
CA ILE A 85 5.26 -21.07 -17.47
C ILE A 85 4.69 -21.48 -16.10
N ASP A 86 5.54 -21.45 -15.08
CA ASP A 86 5.17 -21.72 -13.69
C ASP A 86 4.15 -20.66 -13.19
N GLU A 87 3.04 -21.14 -12.61
CA GLU A 87 1.99 -20.31 -12.01
C GLU A 87 2.56 -19.30 -11.01
N ARG A 88 3.58 -19.69 -10.24
CA ARG A 88 4.23 -18.80 -9.27
C ARG A 88 4.80 -17.53 -9.92
N ARG A 89 5.17 -17.57 -11.20
CA ARG A 89 5.71 -16.41 -11.93
C ARG A 89 4.63 -15.43 -12.40
N VAL A 90 3.38 -15.89 -12.49
CA VAL A 90 2.23 -15.06 -12.88
C VAL A 90 1.33 -14.72 -11.68
N THR A 91 1.71 -15.13 -10.47
CA THR A 91 1.05 -14.78 -9.21
C THR A 91 1.73 -13.57 -8.55
N PHE A 92 0.91 -12.61 -8.11
CA PHE A 92 1.41 -11.44 -7.39
C PHE A 92 1.92 -11.81 -6.00
N LEU A 93 3.22 -11.62 -5.76
CA LEU A 93 3.85 -11.98 -4.48
C LEU A 93 3.77 -10.85 -3.42
N GLY A 94 3.45 -9.63 -3.86
CA GLY A 94 3.41 -8.45 -3.00
C GLY A 94 4.77 -7.75 -2.84
N PHE A 95 5.05 -7.21 -1.66
CA PHE A 95 6.20 -6.33 -1.39
C PHE A 95 6.96 -6.75 -0.13
N ASP A 96 8.20 -6.30 0.01
CA ASP A 96 9.01 -6.58 1.19
C ASP A 96 8.54 -5.84 2.45
N ALA A 97 8.25 -6.57 3.52
CA ALA A 97 7.88 -5.95 4.79
C ALA A 97 9.02 -5.10 5.41
N ALA A 98 10.29 -5.42 5.16
CA ALA A 98 11.41 -4.73 5.79
C ALA A 98 11.74 -3.39 5.12
N THR A 99 11.70 -3.32 3.79
CA THR A 99 12.11 -2.14 3.02
C THR A 99 10.96 -1.43 2.30
N GLU A 100 9.84 -2.11 2.08
CA GLU A 100 8.69 -1.65 1.26
C GLU A 100 7.37 -1.64 2.07
N ALA A 101 7.46 -1.49 3.40
CA ALA A 101 6.33 -1.60 4.32
C ALA A 101 5.10 -0.75 3.94
N ARG A 102 5.32 0.46 3.41
CA ARG A 102 4.23 1.35 2.93
C ARG A 102 3.47 0.75 1.75
N TYR A 103 4.17 0.10 0.83
CA TYR A 103 3.56 -0.52 -0.35
C TYR A 103 2.78 -1.77 0.04
N LEU A 104 3.38 -2.61 0.90
CA LEU A 104 2.71 -3.76 1.49
C LEU A 104 1.44 -3.34 2.27
N GLY A 105 1.52 -2.29 3.08
CA GLY A 105 0.39 -1.74 3.81
C GLY A 105 -0.74 -1.30 2.86
N TYR A 106 -0.39 -0.65 1.75
CA TYR A 106 -1.38 -0.21 0.76
C TYR A 106 -2.04 -1.38 0.03
N VAL A 107 -1.28 -2.42 -0.37
CA VAL A 107 -1.85 -3.66 -0.93
C VAL A 107 -2.87 -4.27 0.03
N ARG A 108 -2.50 -4.40 1.31
CA ARG A 108 -3.40 -4.97 2.32
C ARG A 108 -4.64 -4.11 2.56
N PHE A 109 -4.51 -2.78 2.52
CA PHE A 109 -5.65 -1.87 2.59
C PHE A 109 -6.59 -2.09 1.40
N MET A 110 -6.06 -2.14 0.18
CA MET A 110 -6.88 -2.38 -1.03
C MET A 110 -7.59 -3.74 -1.02
N VAL A 111 -6.95 -4.79 -0.50
CA VAL A 111 -7.54 -6.14 -0.44
C VAL A 111 -8.52 -6.28 0.72
N ASN A 112 -8.11 -5.93 1.93
CA ASN A 112 -8.86 -6.25 3.14
C ASN A 112 -9.90 -5.19 3.52
N VAL A 113 -9.68 -3.92 3.14
CA VAL A 113 -10.57 -2.81 3.48
C VAL A 113 -11.44 -2.42 2.28
N GLU A 114 -10.82 -2.21 1.12
CA GLU A 114 -11.55 -1.81 -0.10
C GLU A 114 -12.18 -3.02 -0.85
N GLY A 115 -11.79 -4.25 -0.50
CA GLY A 115 -12.37 -5.46 -1.08
C GLY A 115 -12.02 -5.68 -2.56
N ARG A 116 -10.89 -5.12 -3.04
CA ARG A 116 -10.40 -5.33 -4.42
C ARG A 116 -9.37 -6.46 -4.48
N TYR A 117 -9.33 -7.19 -5.61
CA TYR A 117 -8.38 -8.29 -5.83
C TYR A 117 -8.43 -9.40 -4.75
N THR A 118 -9.61 -9.63 -4.15
CA THR A 118 -9.80 -10.62 -3.07
C THR A 118 -9.58 -12.06 -3.51
N HIS A 119 -9.58 -12.32 -4.82
CA HIS A 119 -9.27 -13.61 -5.42
C HIS A 119 -7.77 -13.89 -5.55
N PHE A 120 -6.91 -12.92 -5.26
CA PHE A 120 -5.46 -13.13 -5.30
C PHE A 120 -5.01 -14.07 -4.18
N ASP A 121 -4.07 -14.96 -4.49
CA ASP A 121 -3.36 -15.72 -3.47
C ASP A 121 -2.49 -14.79 -2.63
N ALA A 122 -2.84 -14.63 -1.37
CA ALA A 122 -2.09 -13.81 -0.42
C ALA A 122 -0.78 -14.49 0.05
N GLY A 123 -0.58 -15.76 -0.30
CA GLY A 123 0.51 -16.59 0.19
C GLY A 123 0.47 -16.77 1.71
N THR A 124 1.52 -17.36 2.27
CA THR A 124 1.59 -17.67 3.71
C THR A 124 1.80 -16.45 4.61
N HIS A 125 2.24 -15.31 4.05
CA HIS A 125 2.59 -14.11 4.81
C HIS A 125 1.78 -12.86 4.40
N GLY A 126 0.65 -13.04 3.71
CA GLY A 126 -0.27 -11.96 3.36
C GLY A 126 0.37 -10.87 2.50
N PHE A 127 0.81 -11.23 1.30
CA PHE A 127 1.52 -10.40 0.32
C PHE A 127 2.90 -9.88 0.76
N ASN A 128 3.50 -10.46 1.80
CA ASN A 128 4.88 -10.16 2.13
C ASN A 128 5.82 -11.00 1.24
N ALA A 129 6.45 -10.37 0.26
CA ALA A 129 7.34 -11.02 -0.70
C ALA A 129 8.70 -11.41 -0.08
N GLN A 130 9.05 -10.87 1.10
CA GLN A 130 10.32 -11.09 1.81
C GLN A 130 11.59 -10.72 1.00
N THR A 131 11.42 -10.00 -0.11
CA THR A 131 12.49 -9.46 -0.95
C THR A 131 11.96 -8.22 -1.67
N PRO A 132 12.77 -7.16 -1.88
CA PRO A 132 12.30 -5.95 -2.55
C PRO A 132 11.81 -6.24 -3.97
N MET A 133 10.62 -5.75 -4.32
CA MET A 133 9.98 -6.03 -5.62
C MET A 133 9.68 -4.78 -6.44
N TRP A 134 9.75 -3.59 -5.86
CA TRP A 134 9.35 -2.34 -6.51
C TRP A 134 10.01 -2.14 -7.88
N GLU A 135 11.34 -2.18 -7.94
CA GLU A 135 12.08 -1.97 -9.20
C GLU A 135 11.75 -3.03 -10.25
N LYS A 136 11.57 -4.28 -9.82
CA LYS A 136 11.17 -5.37 -10.71
C LYS A 136 9.81 -5.08 -11.32
N TYR A 137 8.83 -4.70 -10.50
CA TYR A 137 7.49 -4.39 -11.00
C TYR A 137 7.47 -3.18 -11.94
N GLN A 138 8.33 -2.17 -11.74
CA GLN A 138 8.46 -1.07 -12.71
C GLN A 138 8.90 -1.57 -14.10
N ARG A 139 9.90 -2.47 -14.15
CA ARG A 139 10.34 -3.05 -15.43
C ARG A 139 9.24 -3.87 -16.09
N MET A 140 8.53 -4.68 -15.30
CA MET A 140 7.39 -5.46 -15.79
C MET A 140 6.28 -4.58 -16.35
N LEU A 141 5.89 -3.51 -15.63
CA LEU A 141 4.87 -2.56 -16.10
C LEU A 141 5.27 -1.89 -17.41
N ASN A 142 6.54 -1.50 -17.57
CA ASN A 142 7.01 -0.89 -18.83
C ASN A 142 6.80 -1.82 -20.03
N VAL A 143 7.07 -3.12 -19.88
CA VAL A 143 6.85 -4.11 -20.94
C VAL A 143 5.35 -4.32 -21.17
N TRP A 144 4.57 -4.46 -20.11
CA TRP A 144 3.13 -4.70 -20.21
C TRP A 144 2.37 -3.55 -20.86
N HIS A 145 2.71 -2.30 -20.52
CA HIS A 145 2.15 -1.11 -21.17
C HIS A 145 2.58 -0.95 -22.64
N ALA A 146 3.73 -1.52 -23.01
CA ALA A 146 4.20 -1.55 -24.39
C ALA A 146 3.52 -2.64 -25.25
N CYS A 147 2.84 -3.62 -24.64
CA CYS A 147 2.08 -4.62 -25.38
C CYS A 147 0.89 -3.94 -26.11
N PRO A 148 0.57 -4.32 -27.37
CA PRO A 148 -0.58 -3.76 -28.09
C PRO A 148 -1.93 -4.02 -27.41
N ARG A 149 -1.99 -5.04 -26.55
CA ARG A 149 -3.14 -5.35 -25.68
C ARG A 149 -2.59 -5.75 -24.31
N GLN A 150 -3.26 -5.30 -23.26
CA GLN A 150 -2.88 -5.59 -21.88
C GLN A 150 -3.50 -6.89 -21.34
N TYR A 151 -4.55 -7.39 -22.01
CA TYR A 151 -5.29 -8.61 -21.66
C TYR A 151 -5.30 -9.60 -22.83
N HIS A 152 -5.55 -10.87 -22.52
CA HIS A 152 -5.48 -11.99 -23.49
C HIS A 152 -4.11 -12.09 -24.16
N LEU A 153 -3.07 -11.97 -23.32
CA LEU A 153 -1.66 -12.02 -23.72
C LEU A 153 -1.28 -13.41 -24.23
N SER A 154 -0.44 -13.45 -25.25
CA SER A 154 0.21 -14.67 -25.71
C SER A 154 1.26 -15.15 -24.72
N ALA A 155 1.64 -16.43 -24.79
CA ALA A 155 2.73 -16.98 -23.98
C ALA A 155 4.06 -16.22 -24.18
N ASN A 156 4.31 -15.69 -25.37
CA ASN A 156 5.48 -14.85 -25.66
C ASN A 156 5.43 -13.51 -24.91
N GLU A 157 4.29 -12.83 -24.91
CA GLU A 157 4.12 -11.56 -24.20
C GLU A 157 4.20 -11.75 -22.68
N ILE A 158 3.57 -12.80 -22.15
CA ILE A 158 3.69 -13.18 -20.73
C ILE A 158 5.16 -13.36 -20.36
N ASN A 159 5.92 -14.13 -21.16
CA ASN A 159 7.35 -14.34 -20.94
C ASN A 159 8.17 -13.04 -21.01
N GLN A 160 7.85 -12.12 -21.92
CA GLN A 160 8.55 -10.83 -21.98
C GLN A 160 8.32 -10.03 -20.71
N ILE A 161 7.08 -10.00 -20.20
CA ILE A 161 6.72 -9.25 -18.99
C ILE A 161 7.41 -9.84 -17.76
N ILE A 162 7.29 -11.16 -17.51
CA ILE A 162 7.84 -11.79 -16.28
C ILE A 162 9.37 -11.88 -16.26
N ASN A 163 10.05 -11.63 -17.38
CA ASN A 163 11.51 -11.63 -17.53
C ASN A 163 12.11 -10.22 -17.66
N ALA A 164 11.33 -9.15 -17.50
CA ALA A 164 11.80 -7.76 -17.51
C ALA A 164 12.72 -7.42 -16.31
#